data_AF-A0A7J9K704-F1
#
_entry.id   AF-A0A7J9K704-F1
#
_cell.length_a   1.000
_cell.length_b   1.000
_cell.length_c   1.000
_cell.angle_alpha   90.00
_cell.angle_beta   90.00
_cell.angle_gamma   90.00
#
_symmetry.space_group_name_H-M   'P 1'
#
loop_
_entity.id
_entity.type
_entity.pdbx_description
1 polymer ?
#
loop_
_entity_poly.entity_id
_entity_poly.type
_entity_poly.pdbx_seq_one_letter_code
_entity_poly.pdbx_strand_id
1 'polypeptide(L)'
;MQMCILIFVGNNGETYFNTAALVSCVQNFPKSRGPVVGILKGFAGLSGAILTQIYTMINFPDQASLIFMIAVGPAMVVIALMFIIRPVGGHRQVRPSDGLSFTFIYSVCLLLAAYLMGVMLLEDLVSVSHTLVTIFTVILFFLLITPIIVPIALSFSEEPRDPAEEVLLPKSEQQEAGKPEQSDQEHEVIFSEVEDEKPVEVDLLPASERQKRIAQLQAELFQAAAKGAVRVKRKRGPHRGEDFTLMQALIKADFWLIFFSLLLGSGSGLTVIDNLGQMSQSLGYDNTHIFVSMISIWNFLGRVGGGYFSEIIVRDHAYPRPVSMAVAQLVMAVGHVFFAMGWPGAMYIGTLLIGLGYGAHWAIVPAAASELFGLKKFGALYNFLTLANPAGSLVFSGVIASSIYDHEAEKQAHQHHIQLQMSGLLFSGLYGQDEVLKCEGSVCFFLTSMIMSGFCVIAAVLSMILVYRTKIVYANLYGKSRT
;
A
#
# COMPACT_ATOMS: atom_id res chain seq x y z
N MET A 1 -20.00 -4.21 19.34
CA MET A 1 -20.50 -4.96 18.16
C MET A 1 -21.05 -4.04 17.05
N GLN A 2 -21.94 -3.09 17.33
CA GLN A 2 -22.45 -2.13 16.33
C GLN A 2 -21.35 -1.30 15.64
N MET A 3 -20.39 -0.75 16.39
CA MET A 3 -19.24 -0.02 15.79
C MET A 3 -18.41 -0.91 14.87
N CYS A 4 -18.12 -2.16 15.25
CA CYS A 4 -17.37 -3.09 14.39
C CYS A 4 -18.12 -3.41 13.08
N ILE A 5 -19.45 -3.56 13.13
CA ILE A 5 -20.28 -3.79 11.94
C ILE A 5 -20.29 -2.55 11.04
N LEU A 6 -20.44 -1.36 11.61
CA LEU A 6 -20.44 -0.10 10.85
C LEU A 6 -19.08 0.17 10.21
N ILE A 7 -17.97 -0.06 10.93
CA ILE A 7 -16.61 0.03 10.39
C ILE A 7 -16.41 -1.01 9.29
N PHE A 8 -16.87 -2.25 9.49
CA PHE A 8 -16.81 -3.29 8.47
C PHE A 8 -17.55 -2.87 7.19
N VAL A 9 -18.80 -2.39 7.30
CA VAL A 9 -19.58 -1.92 6.15
C VAL A 9 -18.92 -0.70 5.48
N GLY A 10 -18.44 0.26 6.26
CA GLY A 10 -17.78 1.48 5.78
C GLY A 10 -16.48 1.21 5.01
N ASN A 11 -15.56 0.41 5.59
CA ASN A 11 -14.30 0.05 4.93
C ASN A 11 -14.53 -0.75 3.64
N ASN A 12 -15.55 -1.62 3.60
CA ASN A 12 -15.88 -2.35 2.37
C ASN A 12 -16.40 -1.41 1.28
N GLY A 13 -17.07 -0.29 1.62
CA GLY A 13 -17.52 0.70 0.64
C GLY A 13 -16.38 1.45 -0.07
N GLU A 14 -15.29 1.76 0.64
CA GLU A 14 -14.12 2.47 0.08
C GLU A 14 -13.41 1.64 -1.00
N THR A 15 -13.44 0.31 -0.87
CA THR A 15 -12.68 -0.58 -1.74
C THR A 15 -13.07 -0.50 -3.22
N TYR A 16 -14.31 -0.13 -3.57
CA TYR A 16 -14.77 -0.14 -4.97
C TYR A 16 -14.01 0.86 -5.85
N PHE A 17 -13.93 2.13 -5.47
CA PHE A 17 -13.24 3.15 -6.27
C PHE A 17 -11.74 2.94 -6.29
N ASN A 18 -11.20 2.66 -5.11
CA ASN A 18 -9.78 2.44 -4.93
C ASN A 18 -9.30 1.24 -5.76
N THR A 19 -10.08 0.15 -5.77
CA THR A 19 -9.78 -1.05 -6.57
C THR A 19 -9.96 -0.77 -8.06
N ALA A 20 -11.04 -0.12 -8.48
CA ALA A 20 -11.30 0.18 -9.89
C ALA A 20 -10.20 1.06 -10.49
N ALA A 21 -9.82 2.14 -9.80
CA ALA A 21 -8.72 3.00 -10.21
C ALA A 21 -7.39 2.23 -10.25
N LEU A 22 -7.08 1.46 -9.20
CA LEU A 22 -5.84 0.70 -9.11
C LEU A 22 -5.72 -0.36 -10.21
N VAL A 23 -6.75 -1.18 -10.43
CA VAL A 23 -6.78 -2.21 -11.48
C VAL A 23 -6.58 -1.57 -12.85
N SER A 24 -7.31 -0.48 -13.15
CA SER A 24 -7.21 0.21 -14.44
C SER A 24 -5.81 0.78 -14.66
N CYS A 25 -5.25 1.43 -13.64
CA CYS A 25 -3.91 1.99 -13.67
C CYS A 25 -2.81 0.93 -13.91
N VAL A 26 -2.85 -0.20 -13.18
CA VAL A 26 -1.84 -1.25 -13.30
C VAL A 26 -1.97 -2.04 -14.61
N GLN A 27 -3.19 -2.19 -15.14
CA GLN A 27 -3.44 -2.79 -16.45
C GLN A 27 -2.94 -1.91 -17.60
N ASN A 28 -3.14 -0.59 -17.51
CA ASN A 28 -2.70 0.36 -18.54
C ASN A 28 -1.19 0.62 -18.51
N PHE A 29 -0.56 0.53 -17.34
CA PHE A 29 0.87 0.83 -17.17
C PHE A 29 1.66 -0.36 -16.58
N PRO A 30 1.71 -1.52 -17.28
CA PRO A 30 2.25 -2.76 -16.74
C PRO A 30 3.76 -2.71 -16.48
N LYS A 31 4.50 -1.80 -17.14
CA LYS A 31 5.94 -1.61 -16.93
C LYS A 31 6.26 -0.66 -15.79
N SER A 32 5.34 0.21 -15.36
CA SER A 32 5.61 1.27 -14.37
C SER A 32 4.63 1.17 -13.20
N ARG A 33 4.44 -0.05 -12.69
CA ARG A 33 3.42 -0.35 -11.68
C ARG A 33 3.72 0.35 -10.36
N GLY A 34 4.98 0.34 -9.91
CA GLY A 34 5.36 0.98 -8.65
C GLY A 34 5.02 2.46 -8.62
N PRO A 35 5.46 3.26 -9.61
CA PRO A 35 5.24 4.70 -9.60
C PRO A 35 3.76 5.09 -9.74
N VAL A 36 3.03 4.39 -10.60
CA VAL A 36 1.60 4.62 -10.82
C VAL A 36 0.80 4.35 -9.55
N VAL A 37 1.08 3.23 -8.88
CA VAL A 37 0.40 2.89 -7.64
C VAL A 37 0.80 3.84 -6.51
N GLY A 38 2.07 4.25 -6.46
CA GLY A 38 2.58 5.25 -5.53
C GLY A 38 1.87 6.60 -5.63
N ILE A 39 1.66 7.12 -6.85
CA ILE A 39 0.88 8.35 -7.08
C ILE A 39 -0.57 8.15 -6.63
N LEU A 40 -1.23 7.12 -7.14
CA LEU A 40 -2.65 6.87 -6.89
C LEU A 40 -2.93 6.75 -5.39
N LYS A 41 -2.11 5.95 -4.69
CA LYS A 41 -2.23 5.78 -3.23
C LYS A 41 -1.72 7.01 -2.48
N GLY A 42 -0.75 7.74 -3.01
CA GLY A 42 -0.29 9.02 -2.46
C GLY A 42 -1.45 9.99 -2.27
N PHE A 43 -2.28 10.22 -3.30
CA PHE A 43 -3.44 11.10 -3.16
C PHE A 43 -4.44 10.66 -2.09
N ALA A 44 -4.58 9.35 -1.86
CA ALA A 44 -5.39 8.85 -0.74
C ALA A 44 -4.76 9.13 0.64
N GLY A 45 -3.45 9.41 0.72
CA GLY A 45 -2.79 9.91 1.93
C GLY A 45 -2.97 11.42 2.14
N LEU A 46 -3.00 12.22 1.06
CA LEU A 46 -3.23 13.68 1.14
C LEU A 46 -4.70 14.07 1.29
N SER A 47 -5.64 13.19 0.97
CA SER A 47 -7.08 13.48 0.98
C SER A 47 -7.58 14.02 2.32
N GLY A 48 -7.07 13.51 3.44
CA GLY A 48 -7.40 14.00 4.77
C GLY A 48 -7.02 15.47 4.96
N ALA A 49 -5.78 15.83 4.62
CA ALA A 49 -5.30 17.21 4.69
C ALA A 49 -6.08 18.15 3.77
N ILE A 50 -6.39 17.69 2.56
CA ILE A 50 -7.19 18.45 1.58
C ILE A 50 -8.60 18.72 2.14
N LEU A 51 -9.25 17.70 2.72
CA LEU A 51 -10.59 17.84 3.29
C LEU A 51 -10.59 18.76 4.52
N THR A 52 -9.59 18.66 5.38
CA THR A 52 -9.43 19.58 6.52
C THR A 52 -9.29 21.02 6.04
N GLN A 53 -8.47 21.27 5.02
CA GLN A 53 -8.31 22.62 4.45
C GLN A 53 -9.64 23.19 3.92
N ILE A 54 -10.41 22.36 3.20
CA ILE A 54 -11.73 22.75 2.68
C ILE A 54 -12.68 23.07 3.83
N TYR A 55 -12.68 22.27 4.89
CA TYR A 55 -13.50 22.51 6.08
C TYR A 55 -13.16 23.83 6.76
N THR A 56 -11.86 24.11 7.00
CA THR A 56 -11.40 25.36 7.61
C THR A 56 -11.78 26.58 6.76
N MET A 57 -11.74 26.46 5.43
CA MET A 57 -12.15 27.53 4.52
C MET A 57 -13.66 27.80 4.58
N ILE A 58 -14.50 26.77 4.56
CA ILE A 58 -15.96 26.94 4.59
C ILE A 58 -16.44 27.46 5.96
N ASN A 59 -15.62 27.31 7.01
CA ASN A 59 -15.88 27.81 8.36
C ASN A 59 -17.23 27.32 8.91
N PHE A 60 -17.48 26.01 8.78
CA PHE A 60 -18.69 25.40 9.29
C PHE A 60 -18.79 25.57 10.81
N PRO A 61 -19.99 25.90 11.34
CA PRO A 61 -20.16 26.23 12.76
C PRO A 61 -20.10 25.01 13.69
N ASP A 62 -20.22 23.79 13.15
CA ASP A 62 -20.38 22.56 13.92
C ASP A 62 -19.55 21.40 13.36
N GLN A 63 -19.18 20.47 14.25
CA GLN A 63 -18.44 19.25 13.91
C GLN A 63 -19.30 18.25 13.13
N ALA A 64 -20.63 18.29 13.27
CA ALA A 64 -21.51 17.40 12.52
C ALA A 64 -21.52 17.71 11.02
N SER A 65 -21.36 18.99 10.64
CA SER A 65 -21.15 19.41 9.25
C SER A 65 -19.88 18.81 8.62
N LEU A 66 -18.79 18.64 9.37
CA LEU A 66 -17.57 17.95 8.87
C LEU A 66 -17.89 16.50 8.51
N ILE A 67 -18.55 15.80 9.44
CA ILE A 67 -18.92 14.38 9.27
C ILE A 67 -19.88 14.24 8.09
N PHE A 68 -20.86 15.13 7.96
CA PHE A 68 -21.80 15.14 6.85
C PHE A 68 -21.11 15.38 5.50
N MET A 69 -20.18 16.35 5.43
CA MET A 69 -19.38 16.63 4.24
C MET A 69 -18.56 15.40 3.82
N ILE A 70 -17.91 14.72 4.77
CA ILE A 70 -17.14 13.50 4.52
C ILE A 70 -18.05 12.35 4.08
N ALA A 71 -19.26 12.25 4.63
CA ALA A 71 -20.22 11.18 4.30
C ALA A 71 -20.84 11.34 2.90
N VAL A 72 -21.18 12.56 2.49
CA VAL A 72 -21.94 12.83 1.26
C VAL A 72 -21.05 13.33 0.12
N GLY A 73 -20.03 14.14 0.41
CA GLY A 73 -19.18 14.80 -0.58
C GLY A 73 -18.55 13.83 -1.59
N PRO A 74 -17.87 12.75 -1.15
CA PRO A 74 -17.29 11.77 -2.07
C PRO A 74 -18.34 11.12 -2.99
N ALA A 75 -19.52 10.77 -2.47
CA ALA A 75 -20.59 10.16 -3.26
C ALA A 75 -21.13 11.12 -4.33
N MET A 76 -21.29 12.40 -4.01
CA MET A 76 -21.72 13.42 -4.95
C MET A 76 -20.73 13.59 -6.11
N VAL A 77 -19.43 13.65 -5.82
CA VAL A 77 -18.38 13.74 -6.83
C VAL A 77 -18.38 12.51 -7.74
N VAL A 78 -18.52 11.32 -7.17
CA VAL A 78 -18.59 10.08 -7.96
C VAL A 78 -19.78 10.08 -8.91
N ILE A 79 -21.00 10.37 -8.41
CA ILE A 79 -22.21 10.36 -9.23
C ILE A 79 -22.08 11.36 -10.37
N ALA A 80 -21.49 12.53 -10.11
CA ALA A 80 -21.23 13.54 -11.13
C ALA A 80 -20.22 13.06 -12.20
N LEU A 81 -19.13 12.41 -11.79
CA LEU A 81 -18.07 11.98 -12.70
C LEU A 81 -18.36 10.65 -13.42
N MET A 82 -19.29 9.83 -12.91
CA MET A 82 -19.63 8.52 -13.47
C MET A 82 -19.99 8.59 -14.96
N PHE A 83 -20.62 9.67 -15.42
CA PHE A 83 -20.99 9.88 -16.82
C PHE A 83 -19.81 10.18 -17.76
N ILE A 84 -18.66 10.59 -17.21
CA ILE A 84 -17.46 10.98 -17.96
C ILE A 84 -16.48 9.79 -18.07
N ILE A 85 -16.56 8.82 -17.14
CA ILE A 85 -15.65 7.68 -17.10
C ILE A 85 -15.95 6.73 -18.26
N ARG A 86 -15.00 6.57 -19.17
CA ARG A 86 -15.03 5.55 -20.24
C ARG A 86 -14.01 4.45 -19.95
N PRO A 87 -14.37 3.17 -20.11
CA PRO A 87 -13.40 2.09 -20.03
C PRO A 87 -12.45 2.19 -21.23
N VAL A 88 -11.20 2.56 -20.96
CA VAL A 88 -10.13 2.46 -21.96
C VAL A 88 -9.61 1.03 -21.91
N GLY A 89 -9.79 0.27 -23.00
CA GLY A 89 -9.18 -1.05 -23.12
C GLY A 89 -7.68 -0.94 -22.92
N GLY A 90 -7.09 -1.85 -22.14
CA GLY A 90 -5.67 -1.83 -21.82
C GLY A 90 -4.81 -1.99 -23.06
N HIS A 91 -4.38 -0.87 -23.65
CA HIS A 91 -3.40 -0.88 -24.71
C HIS A 91 -2.06 -1.18 -24.06
N ARG A 92 -1.48 -2.36 -24.32
CA ARG A 92 -0.15 -2.79 -23.84
C ARG A 92 1.01 -1.99 -24.44
N GLN A 93 0.74 -0.82 -25.03
CA GLN A 93 1.71 -0.06 -25.81
C GLN A 93 2.34 1.02 -24.93
N VAL A 94 3.64 0.88 -24.71
CA VAL A 94 4.46 1.84 -23.96
C VAL A 94 4.72 3.02 -24.87
N ARG A 95 4.23 4.21 -24.52
CA ARG A 95 4.52 5.41 -25.30
C ARG A 95 5.85 6.00 -24.86
N PRO A 96 6.68 6.50 -25.79
CA PRO A 96 7.92 7.18 -25.43
C PRO A 96 7.67 8.43 -24.56
N SER A 97 6.50 9.07 -24.68
CA SER A 97 6.07 10.22 -23.87
C SER A 97 5.65 9.87 -22.43
N ASP A 98 5.53 8.59 -22.08
CA ASP A 98 5.12 8.14 -20.74
C ASP A 98 6.12 8.58 -19.67
N GLY A 99 7.42 8.48 -19.94
CA GLY A 99 8.47 8.82 -18.97
C GLY A 99 8.44 10.29 -18.54
N LEU A 100 8.29 11.21 -19.50
CA LEU A 100 8.18 12.64 -19.24
C LEU A 100 6.88 12.96 -18.49
N SER A 101 5.75 12.36 -18.92
CA SER A 101 4.44 12.54 -18.30
C SER A 101 4.44 12.05 -16.85
N PHE A 102 5.05 10.89 -16.57
CA PHE A 102 5.21 10.38 -15.20
C PHE A 102 6.07 11.31 -14.35
N THR A 103 7.20 11.79 -14.88
CA THR A 103 8.09 12.70 -14.15
C THR A 103 7.39 14.02 -13.82
N PHE A 104 6.60 14.56 -14.76
CA PHE A 104 5.78 15.75 -14.55
C PHE A 104 4.73 15.53 -13.44
N ILE A 105 3.93 14.46 -13.54
CA ILE A 105 2.91 14.14 -12.53
C ILE A 105 3.57 13.94 -11.16
N TYR A 106 4.70 13.23 -11.09
CA TYR A 106 5.47 13.05 -9.86
C TYR A 106 5.91 14.38 -9.25
N SER A 107 6.44 15.28 -10.07
CA SER A 107 6.90 16.59 -9.64
C SER A 107 5.75 17.44 -9.09
N VAL A 108 4.60 17.43 -9.75
CA VAL A 108 3.38 18.11 -9.26
C VAL A 108 2.90 17.48 -7.95
N CYS A 109 2.92 16.15 -7.81
CA CYS A 109 2.53 15.47 -6.57
C CYS A 109 3.45 15.83 -5.40
N LEU A 110 4.76 15.87 -5.62
CA LEU A 110 5.72 16.27 -4.61
C LEU A 110 5.58 17.75 -4.24
N LEU A 111 5.36 18.62 -5.23
CA LEU A 111 5.08 20.03 -5.00
C LEU A 111 3.81 20.23 -4.18
N LEU A 112 2.73 19.53 -4.53
CA LEU A 112 1.46 19.55 -3.80
C LEU A 112 1.64 19.12 -2.34
N ALA A 113 2.42 18.08 -2.09
CA ALA A 113 2.68 17.62 -0.73
C ALA A 113 3.57 18.56 0.07
N ALA A 114 4.62 19.12 -0.53
CA ALA A 114 5.45 20.14 0.10
C ALA A 114 4.62 21.40 0.42
N TYR A 115 3.72 21.77 -0.49
CA TYR A 115 2.77 22.86 -0.30
C TYR A 115 1.81 22.60 0.87
N LEU A 116 1.14 21.45 0.88
CA LEU A 116 0.23 21.06 1.98
C LEU A 116 0.96 20.95 3.32
N MET A 117 2.20 20.43 3.33
CA MET A 117 3.05 20.44 4.53
C MET A 117 3.28 21.86 5.04
N GLY A 118 3.66 22.79 4.14
CA GLY A 118 3.89 24.18 4.50
C GLY A 118 2.65 24.86 5.06
N VAL A 119 1.48 24.63 4.44
CA VAL A 119 0.20 25.19 4.89
C VAL A 119 -0.19 24.63 6.25
N MET A 120 -0.17 23.31 6.44
CA MET A 120 -0.53 22.70 7.73
C MET A 120 0.39 23.15 8.86
N LEU A 121 1.71 23.19 8.64
CA LEU A 121 2.65 23.68 9.64
C LEU A 121 2.44 25.16 9.97
N LEU A 122 2.09 25.98 8.97
CA LEU A 122 1.84 27.40 9.19
C LEU A 122 0.54 27.63 9.97
N GLU A 123 -0.52 26.89 9.66
CA GLU A 123 -1.80 26.93 10.39
C GLU A 123 -1.67 26.40 11.82
N ASP A 124 -0.83 25.40 12.04
CA ASP A 124 -0.58 24.83 13.38
C ASP A 124 0.34 25.72 14.25
N LEU A 125 1.24 26.52 13.65
CA LEU A 125 2.20 27.37 14.38
C LEU A 125 1.74 28.83 14.56
N VAL A 126 0.86 29.32 13.68
CA VAL A 126 0.42 30.72 13.65
C VAL A 126 -1.09 30.77 13.49
N SER A 127 -1.76 31.68 14.21
CA SER A 127 -3.16 31.97 13.97
C SER A 127 -3.34 32.66 12.61
N VAL A 128 -3.63 31.87 11.58
CA VAL A 128 -3.79 32.34 10.19
C VAL A 128 -5.17 32.99 10.01
N SER A 129 -5.23 34.12 9.29
CA SER A 129 -6.50 34.79 8.99
C SER A 129 -7.33 33.98 7.98
N HIS A 130 -8.66 34.11 8.05
CA HIS A 130 -9.57 33.41 7.13
C HIS A 130 -9.29 33.71 5.64
N THR A 131 -8.84 34.94 5.34
CA THR A 131 -8.40 35.33 3.99
C THR A 131 -7.20 34.52 3.51
N LEU A 132 -6.21 34.28 4.36
CA LEU A 132 -5.04 33.48 4.02
C LEU A 132 -5.39 32.00 3.83
N VAL A 133 -6.25 31.44 4.70
CA VAL A 133 -6.79 30.08 4.54
C VAL A 133 -7.51 29.93 3.20
N THR A 134 -8.30 30.94 2.81
CA THR A 134 -8.98 30.95 1.50
C THR A 134 -7.99 30.99 0.34
N ILE A 135 -6.96 31.84 0.41
CA ILE A 135 -5.88 31.89 -0.60
C ILE A 135 -5.18 30.53 -0.69
N PHE A 136 -4.84 29.91 0.45
CA PHE A 136 -4.20 28.61 0.45
C PHE A 136 -5.08 27.52 -0.18
N THR A 137 -6.38 27.57 0.07
CA THR A 137 -7.35 26.64 -0.51
C THR A 137 -7.49 26.83 -2.02
N VAL A 138 -7.48 28.07 -2.51
CA VAL A 138 -7.54 28.36 -3.96
C VAL A 138 -6.28 27.84 -4.67
N ILE A 139 -5.09 28.10 -4.12
CA ILE A 139 -3.82 27.57 -4.66
C ILE A 139 -3.83 26.04 -4.67
N LEU A 140 -4.37 25.41 -3.61
CA LEU A 140 -4.53 23.96 -3.52
C LEU A 140 -5.34 23.41 -4.69
N PHE A 141 -6.49 24.02 -5.01
CA PHE A 141 -7.32 23.59 -6.14
C PHE A 141 -6.61 23.73 -7.49
N PHE A 142 -5.84 24.80 -7.69
CA PHE A 142 -5.02 24.95 -8.91
C PHE A 142 -3.98 23.83 -9.04
N LEU A 143 -3.27 23.50 -7.96
CA LEU A 143 -2.30 22.41 -7.95
C LEU A 143 -2.97 21.04 -8.18
N LEU A 144 -4.17 20.81 -7.62
CA LEU A 144 -4.94 19.57 -7.81
C LEU A 144 -5.44 19.36 -9.25
N ILE A 145 -5.78 20.44 -9.96
CA ILE A 145 -6.27 20.39 -11.34
C ILE A 145 -5.10 20.25 -12.34
N THR A 146 -3.89 20.68 -11.97
CA THR A 146 -2.71 20.68 -12.85
C THR A 146 -2.43 19.33 -13.53
N PRO A 147 -2.52 18.15 -12.86
CA PRO A 147 -2.31 16.86 -13.53
C PRO A 147 -3.30 16.54 -14.67
N ILE A 148 -4.47 17.18 -14.71
CA ILE A 148 -5.47 17.02 -15.78
C ILE A 148 -4.97 17.62 -17.11
N ILE A 149 -3.99 18.53 -17.06
CA ILE A 149 -3.38 19.11 -18.26
C ILE A 149 -2.70 18.03 -19.12
N VAL A 150 -2.12 17.00 -18.51
CA VAL A 150 -1.43 15.91 -19.22
C VAL A 150 -2.36 15.15 -20.18
N PRO A 151 -3.49 14.55 -19.74
CA PRO A 151 -4.39 13.86 -20.65
C PRO A 151 -5.02 14.79 -21.70
N ILE A 152 -5.27 16.07 -21.37
CA ILE A 152 -5.78 17.06 -22.34
C ILE A 152 -4.73 17.31 -23.43
N ALA A 153 -3.48 17.60 -23.06
CA ALA A 153 -2.40 17.83 -24.01
C ALA A 153 -2.11 16.60 -24.89
N LEU A 154 -2.17 15.40 -24.31
CA LEU A 154 -2.03 14.14 -25.05
C LEU A 154 -3.23 13.86 -25.99
N SER A 155 -4.43 14.34 -25.67
CA SER A 155 -5.60 14.23 -26.55
C SER A 155 -5.49 15.15 -27.77
N PHE A 156 -4.78 16.28 -27.66
CA PHE A 156 -4.52 17.19 -28.79
C PHE A 156 -3.25 16.85 -29.57
N SER A 157 -2.38 16.01 -29.00
CA SER A 157 -1.15 15.52 -29.63
C SER A 157 -1.40 14.13 -30.23
N GLU A 158 -2.19 14.04 -31.28
CA GLU A 158 -2.21 12.83 -32.12
C GLU A 158 -0.88 12.74 -32.90
N GLU A 159 0.06 11.93 -32.43
CA GLU A 159 1.13 11.44 -33.30
C GLU A 159 0.50 10.55 -34.40
N PRO A 160 0.86 10.74 -35.68
CA PRO A 160 0.37 9.89 -36.77
C PRO A 160 0.75 8.44 -36.48
N ARG A 161 -0.25 7.56 -36.34
CA ARG A 161 -0.02 6.12 -36.23
C ARG A 161 0.57 5.61 -37.54
N ASP A 162 1.72 4.94 -37.46
CA ASP A 162 2.35 4.28 -38.59
C ASP A 162 1.51 3.04 -38.97
N PRO A 163 0.97 2.94 -40.20
CA PRO A 163 0.05 1.86 -40.61
C PRO A 163 0.66 0.45 -40.54
N ALA A 164 1.97 0.31 -40.33
CA ALA A 164 2.64 -0.97 -40.11
C ALA A 164 2.30 -1.63 -38.75
N GLU A 165 1.92 -0.86 -37.72
CA GLU A 165 1.55 -1.42 -36.40
C GLU A 165 0.12 -1.96 -36.35
N GLU A 166 -0.77 -1.54 -37.26
CA GLU A 166 -2.18 -1.94 -37.27
C GLU A 166 -2.40 -3.35 -37.83
N VAL A 167 -1.47 -3.84 -38.66
CA VAL A 167 -1.54 -5.17 -39.30
C VAL A 167 -1.11 -6.31 -38.34
N LEU A 168 -0.40 -6.00 -37.25
CA LEU A 168 0.13 -7.00 -36.31
C LEU A 168 -0.75 -7.20 -35.06
N LEU A 169 -1.88 -6.53 -34.95
CA LEU A 169 -2.75 -6.64 -33.78
C LEU A 169 -3.81 -7.74 -33.98
N PRO A 170 -3.94 -8.72 -33.05
CA PRO A 170 -5.11 -9.57 -33.00
C PRO A 170 -6.32 -8.68 -32.63
N LYS A 171 -7.31 -8.61 -33.51
CA LYS A 171 -8.59 -7.97 -33.21
C LYS A 171 -9.20 -8.64 -31.98
N SER A 172 -9.47 -7.86 -30.93
CA SER A 172 -10.22 -8.32 -29.77
C SER A 172 -11.66 -8.60 -30.19
N GLU A 173 -12.05 -9.88 -30.23
CA GLU A 173 -13.40 -10.32 -30.52
C GLU A 173 -14.40 -9.73 -29.52
N GLN A 174 -15.33 -8.92 -30.04
CA GLN A 174 -16.60 -8.63 -29.40
C GLN A 174 -17.61 -9.70 -29.85
N GLN A 175 -17.91 -10.61 -28.93
CA GLN A 175 -19.24 -11.16 -28.64
C GLN A 175 -20.26 -11.27 -29.81
N GLU A 176 -20.38 -12.45 -30.43
CA GLU A 176 -21.63 -12.91 -31.03
C GLU A 176 -22.00 -14.31 -30.51
N ALA A 177 -23.24 -14.44 -30.07
CA ALA A 177 -23.84 -15.68 -29.61
C ALA A 177 -24.51 -16.38 -30.80
N GLY A 178 -24.13 -17.64 -31.09
CA GLY A 178 -24.96 -18.52 -31.91
C GLY A 178 -24.25 -19.63 -32.70
N LYS A 179 -24.31 -20.86 -32.15
CA LYS A 179 -24.28 -22.20 -32.81
C LYS A 179 -22.93 -22.90 -33.10
N PRO A 180 -22.94 -24.25 -33.16
CA PRO A 180 -21.79 -25.10 -32.84
C PRO A 180 -21.16 -25.79 -34.06
N GLU A 181 -19.87 -26.14 -33.96
CA GLU A 181 -19.25 -27.44 -34.32
C GLU A 181 -17.75 -27.30 -34.70
N GLN A 182 -16.95 -28.13 -34.00
CA GLN A 182 -15.75 -28.89 -34.42
C GLN A 182 -14.52 -28.25 -35.10
N SER A 183 -13.36 -28.64 -34.53
CA SER A 183 -11.97 -28.72 -35.07
C SER A 183 -11.35 -27.41 -35.59
N ASP A 184 -10.22 -26.90 -35.09
CA ASP A 184 -8.94 -27.55 -34.86
C ASP A 184 -8.16 -26.89 -33.71
N GLN A 185 -7.67 -27.69 -32.76
CA GLN A 185 -6.70 -27.25 -31.76
C GLN A 185 -5.29 -27.60 -32.24
N GLU A 186 -4.62 -26.67 -32.92
CA GLU A 186 -3.16 -26.65 -32.96
C GLU A 186 -2.65 -26.17 -31.59
N HIS A 187 -2.33 -27.16 -30.75
CA HIS A 187 -1.77 -26.93 -29.42
C HIS A 187 -0.27 -26.61 -29.55
N GLU A 188 0.10 -25.33 -29.56
CA GLU A 188 1.46 -24.91 -29.21
C GLU A 188 1.69 -25.19 -27.72
N VAL A 189 2.37 -26.30 -27.43
CA VAL A 189 2.71 -26.70 -26.06
C VAL A 189 4.04 -26.07 -25.67
N ILE A 190 3.99 -24.88 -25.05
CA ILE A 190 5.17 -24.24 -24.45
C ILE A 190 5.50 -24.95 -23.13
N PHE A 191 6.53 -25.81 -23.15
CA PHE A 191 7.05 -26.49 -21.97
C PHE A 191 8.05 -25.60 -21.20
N SER A 192 7.52 -24.73 -20.35
CA SER A 192 8.30 -24.03 -19.30
C SER A 192 8.57 -24.93 -18.06
N GLU A 193 8.20 -26.21 -18.12
CA GLU A 193 8.11 -27.10 -16.94
C GLU A 193 9.45 -27.68 -16.41
N VAL A 194 10.63 -27.19 -16.81
CA VAL A 194 11.93 -27.81 -16.43
C VAL A 194 12.79 -26.95 -15.48
N GLU A 195 12.37 -25.75 -15.08
CA GLU A 195 13.23 -24.87 -14.24
C GLU A 195 13.09 -25.04 -12.72
N ASP A 196 12.00 -25.63 -12.22
CA ASP A 196 11.68 -25.61 -10.77
C ASP A 196 12.12 -26.86 -9.98
N GLU A 197 12.63 -27.91 -10.63
CA GLU A 197 13.27 -29.06 -9.96
C GLU A 197 14.64 -29.31 -10.58
N LYS A 198 15.61 -28.43 -10.30
CA LYS A 198 17.02 -28.69 -10.63
C LYS A 198 17.79 -29.16 -9.39
N PRO A 199 18.47 -30.32 -9.45
CA PRO A 199 19.43 -30.69 -8.42
C PRO A 199 20.60 -29.70 -8.39
N VAL A 200 21.09 -29.42 -7.19
CA VAL A 200 22.11 -28.40 -6.83
C VAL A 200 23.41 -28.54 -7.64
N GLU A 201 23.70 -29.70 -8.22
CA GLU A 201 24.92 -29.96 -9.01
C GLU A 201 24.95 -29.31 -10.41
N VAL A 202 23.82 -28.80 -10.94
CA VAL A 202 23.78 -28.19 -12.30
C VAL A 202 24.16 -26.70 -12.29
N ASP A 203 24.24 -26.06 -11.13
CA ASP A 203 24.55 -24.62 -10.98
C ASP A 203 26.06 -24.30 -10.96
N LEU A 204 26.93 -25.30 -11.09
CA LEU A 204 28.39 -25.12 -11.16
C LEU A 204 28.95 -25.06 -12.59
N LEU A 205 28.12 -25.18 -13.62
CA LEU A 205 28.55 -25.24 -15.02
C LEU A 205 28.46 -23.87 -15.74
N PRO A 206 29.36 -23.58 -16.70
CA PRO A 206 29.30 -22.38 -17.54
C PRO A 206 27.98 -22.26 -18.32
N ALA A 207 27.48 -21.04 -18.50
CA ALA A 207 26.15 -20.74 -19.09
C ALA A 207 25.90 -21.41 -20.46
N SER A 208 26.94 -21.54 -21.29
CA SER A 208 26.86 -22.17 -22.61
C SER A 208 26.60 -23.69 -22.56
N GLU A 209 27.14 -24.38 -21.55
CA GLU A 209 26.92 -25.82 -21.37
C GLU A 209 25.57 -26.13 -20.73
N ARG A 210 25.11 -25.23 -19.84
CA ARG A 210 23.78 -25.28 -19.24
C ARG A 210 22.69 -25.21 -20.32
N GLN A 211 22.83 -24.29 -21.28
CA GLN A 211 21.85 -24.12 -22.36
C GLN A 211 21.79 -25.33 -23.29
N LYS A 212 22.96 -25.90 -23.65
CA LYS A 212 23.04 -27.12 -24.47
C LYS A 212 22.41 -28.32 -23.78
N ARG A 213 22.70 -28.54 -22.48
CA ARG A 213 22.08 -29.64 -21.72
C ARG A 213 20.57 -29.46 -21.56
N ILE A 214 20.09 -28.24 -21.33
CA ILE A 214 18.64 -27.96 -21.24
C ILE A 214 17.95 -28.29 -22.56
N ALA A 215 18.50 -27.82 -23.69
CA ALA A 215 17.95 -28.11 -25.01
C ALA A 215 17.96 -29.61 -25.33
N GLN A 216 19.02 -30.31 -24.93
CA GLN A 216 19.15 -31.76 -25.14
C GLN A 216 18.17 -32.57 -24.28
N LEU A 217 18.00 -32.19 -23.01
CA LEU A 217 16.99 -32.78 -22.11
C LEU A 217 15.56 -32.50 -22.58
N GLN A 218 15.30 -31.28 -23.11
CA GLN A 218 14.00 -30.93 -23.70
C GLN A 218 13.71 -31.77 -24.95
N ALA A 219 14.69 -31.98 -25.82
CA ALA A 219 14.54 -32.83 -27.00
C ALA A 219 14.28 -34.30 -26.64
N GLU A 220 14.98 -34.83 -25.64
CA GLU A 220 14.75 -36.19 -25.14
C GLU A 220 13.38 -36.34 -24.47
N LEU A 221 12.93 -35.36 -23.68
CA LEU A 221 11.59 -35.33 -23.10
C LEU A 221 10.51 -35.23 -24.17
N PHE A 222 10.73 -34.45 -25.24
CA PHE A 222 9.81 -34.33 -26.36
C PHE A 222 9.68 -35.66 -27.12
N GLN A 223 10.80 -36.35 -27.36
CA GLN A 223 10.79 -37.70 -27.93
C GLN A 223 10.13 -38.74 -27.01
N ALA A 224 10.35 -38.66 -25.70
CA ALA A 224 9.77 -39.58 -24.73
C ALA A 224 8.24 -39.36 -24.56
N ALA A 225 7.78 -38.12 -24.62
CA ALA A 225 6.36 -37.75 -24.63
C ALA A 225 5.68 -38.16 -25.95
N ALA A 226 6.31 -37.92 -27.10
CA ALA A 226 5.80 -38.32 -28.41
C ALA A 226 5.68 -39.86 -28.57
N LYS A 227 6.57 -40.62 -27.91
CA LYS A 227 6.51 -42.08 -27.84
C LYS A 227 5.53 -42.63 -26.79
N GLY A 228 4.82 -41.76 -26.06
CA GLY A 228 3.88 -42.16 -25.01
C GLY A 228 4.52 -42.78 -23.76
N ALA A 229 5.85 -42.74 -23.65
CA ALA A 229 6.61 -43.31 -22.54
C ALA A 229 6.54 -42.45 -21.27
N VAL A 230 6.20 -41.17 -21.40
CA VAL A 230 6.05 -40.23 -20.29
C VAL A 230 4.69 -39.54 -20.40
N ARG A 231 3.82 -39.76 -19.40
CA ARG A 231 2.67 -38.85 -19.18
C ARG A 231 3.24 -37.57 -18.58
N VAL A 232 3.24 -36.49 -19.35
CA VAL A 232 3.40 -35.15 -18.79
C VAL A 232 2.26 -34.93 -17.81
N LYS A 233 2.55 -35.02 -16.51
CA LYS A 233 1.64 -34.54 -15.48
C LYS A 233 1.58 -33.02 -15.65
N ARG A 234 0.57 -32.53 -16.37
CA ARG A 234 0.24 -31.11 -16.44
C ARG A 234 0.23 -30.56 -15.02
N LYS A 235 1.25 -29.76 -14.65
CA LYS A 235 1.39 -29.27 -13.27
C LYS A 235 0.11 -28.52 -12.91
N ARG A 236 -0.51 -28.86 -11.77
CA ARG A 236 -1.81 -28.32 -11.36
C ARG A 236 -1.67 -26.85 -10.94
N GLY A 237 -1.80 -25.93 -11.90
CA GLY A 237 -2.08 -24.51 -11.65
C GLY A 237 -1.07 -23.53 -12.27
N PRO A 238 -1.40 -22.22 -12.27
CA PRO A 238 -0.57 -21.18 -12.87
C PRO A 238 0.78 -21.00 -12.17
N HIS A 239 1.79 -20.62 -12.94
CA HIS A 239 3.12 -20.24 -12.45
C HIS A 239 3.11 -18.81 -11.91
N ARG A 240 4.04 -18.48 -11.01
CA ARG A 240 4.19 -17.11 -10.50
C ARG A 240 4.45 -16.15 -11.66
N GLY A 241 3.71 -15.04 -11.73
CA GLY A 241 3.73 -14.14 -12.87
C GLY A 241 2.61 -14.34 -13.89
N GLU A 242 1.91 -15.48 -13.84
CA GLU A 242 0.70 -15.73 -14.63
C GLU A 242 -0.56 -15.25 -13.89
N ASP A 243 -1.72 -15.30 -14.56
CA ASP A 243 -3.00 -14.91 -13.96
C ASP A 243 -3.55 -15.99 -13.02
N PHE A 244 -3.61 -15.70 -11.72
CA PHE A 244 -4.21 -16.56 -10.71
C PHE A 244 -5.69 -16.27 -10.53
N THR A 245 -6.47 -17.32 -10.27
CA THR A 245 -7.77 -17.18 -9.62
C THR A 245 -7.60 -17.01 -8.11
N LEU A 246 -8.60 -16.42 -7.42
CA LEU A 246 -8.56 -16.18 -5.98
C LEU A 246 -8.25 -17.46 -5.19
N MET A 247 -8.96 -18.56 -5.47
CA MET A 247 -8.73 -19.84 -4.78
C MET A 247 -7.35 -20.43 -5.06
N GLN A 248 -6.83 -20.29 -6.28
CA GLN A 248 -5.48 -20.76 -6.59
C GLN A 248 -4.41 -19.95 -5.84
N ALA A 249 -4.59 -18.64 -5.69
CA ALA A 249 -3.66 -17.81 -4.94
C ALA A 249 -3.69 -18.12 -3.44
N LEU A 250 -4.87 -18.34 -2.86
CA LEU A 250 -5.03 -18.68 -1.43
C LEU A 250 -4.39 -20.02 -1.04
N ILE A 251 -4.16 -20.92 -1.99
CA ILE A 251 -3.43 -22.18 -1.75
C ILE A 251 -1.91 -21.95 -1.74
N LYS A 252 -1.41 -20.84 -2.31
CA LYS A 252 0.03 -20.56 -2.39
C LYS A 252 0.56 -19.96 -1.09
N ALA A 253 1.66 -20.53 -0.60
CA ALA A 253 2.36 -20.03 0.57
C ALA A 253 2.85 -18.57 0.39
N ASP A 254 3.20 -18.15 -0.83
CA ASP A 254 3.66 -16.77 -1.09
C ASP A 254 2.59 -15.73 -0.79
N PHE A 255 1.31 -16.08 -1.02
CA PHE A 255 0.19 -15.20 -0.72
C PHE A 255 0.07 -14.98 0.79
N TRP A 256 0.18 -16.05 1.58
CA TRP A 256 0.16 -15.98 3.04
C TRP A 256 1.39 -15.28 3.61
N LEU A 257 2.58 -15.44 3.00
CA LEU A 257 3.76 -14.69 3.39
C LEU A 257 3.54 -13.18 3.23
N ILE A 258 2.94 -12.73 2.12
CA ILE A 258 2.57 -11.32 1.93
C ILE A 258 1.51 -10.91 2.95
N PHE A 259 0.46 -11.71 3.14
CA PHE A 259 -0.64 -11.39 4.05
C PHE A 259 -0.17 -11.23 5.50
N PHE A 260 0.59 -12.19 6.04
CA PHE A 260 1.07 -12.11 7.42
C PHE A 260 2.17 -11.06 7.60
N SER A 261 3.05 -10.88 6.61
CA SER A 261 4.02 -9.80 6.65
C SER A 261 3.36 -8.42 6.61
N LEU A 262 2.28 -8.26 5.81
CA LEU A 262 1.48 -7.06 5.80
C LEU A 262 0.76 -6.85 7.14
N LEU A 263 0.10 -7.89 7.65
CA LEU A 263 -0.62 -7.85 8.93
C LEU A 263 0.30 -7.38 10.06
N LEU A 264 1.48 -7.97 10.19
CA LEU A 264 2.46 -7.61 11.23
C LEU A 264 3.09 -6.25 10.98
N GLY A 265 3.56 -5.99 9.75
CA GLY A 265 4.22 -4.75 9.36
C GLY A 265 3.27 -3.55 9.35
N SER A 266 2.29 -3.51 8.44
CA SER A 266 1.38 -2.36 8.33
C SER A 266 0.42 -2.28 9.50
N GLY A 267 -0.02 -3.39 10.10
CA GLY A 267 -0.85 -3.37 11.30
C GLY A 267 -0.17 -2.70 12.50
N SER A 268 1.15 -2.90 12.67
CA SER A 268 1.91 -2.21 13.72
C SER A 268 1.98 -0.69 13.51
N GLY A 269 2.18 -0.24 12.27
CA GLY A 269 2.13 1.19 11.93
C GLY A 269 0.74 1.80 12.10
N LEU A 270 -0.31 1.06 11.72
CA LEU A 270 -1.69 1.48 11.94
C LEU A 270 -2.02 1.61 13.43
N THR A 271 -1.46 0.76 14.28
CA THR A 271 -1.62 0.87 15.75
C THR A 271 -1.11 2.19 16.28
N VAL A 272 0.01 2.70 15.76
CA VAL A 272 0.53 4.03 16.14
C VAL A 272 -0.42 5.11 15.63
N ILE A 273 -0.89 5.03 14.39
CA ILE A 273 -1.80 6.01 13.80
C ILE A 273 -3.10 6.10 14.61
N ASP A 274 -3.69 4.96 14.95
CA ASP A 274 -4.96 4.87 15.69
C ASP A 274 -4.85 5.47 17.10
N ASN A 275 -3.69 5.32 17.76
CA ASN A 275 -3.47 5.75 19.14
C ASN A 275 -2.61 7.02 19.26
N LEU A 276 -2.25 7.67 18.14
CA LEU A 276 -1.24 8.74 18.14
C LEU A 276 -1.64 9.93 19.03
N GLY A 277 -2.93 10.26 19.04
CA GLY A 277 -3.47 11.30 19.92
C GLY A 277 -3.22 10.99 21.40
N GLN A 278 -3.57 9.78 21.85
CA GLN A 278 -3.35 9.32 23.22
C GLN A 278 -1.85 9.22 23.55
N MET A 279 -1.03 8.71 22.62
CA MET A 279 0.43 8.64 22.79
C MET A 279 1.05 10.03 22.98
N SER A 280 0.59 11.02 22.22
CA SER A 280 1.10 12.39 22.37
C SER A 280 0.68 13.03 23.68
N GLN A 281 -0.56 12.81 24.13
CA GLN A 281 -1.06 13.32 25.41
C GLN A 281 -0.35 12.67 26.59
N SER A 282 -0.10 11.36 26.56
CA SER A 282 0.59 10.68 27.66
C SER A 282 2.01 11.18 27.86
N LEU A 283 2.66 11.70 26.81
CA LEU A 283 3.99 12.30 26.89
C LEU A 283 3.99 13.80 27.26
N GLY A 284 2.82 14.39 27.53
CA GLY A 284 2.68 15.78 27.95
C GLY A 284 2.64 16.79 26.80
N TYR A 285 2.31 16.37 25.57
CA TYR A 285 2.07 17.30 24.47
C TYR A 285 0.61 17.76 24.44
N ASP A 286 0.39 19.07 24.54
CA ASP A 286 -0.96 19.66 24.48
C ASP A 286 -1.53 19.68 23.04
N ASN A 287 -0.67 19.88 22.04
CA ASN A 287 -1.05 20.02 20.63
C ASN A 287 -0.87 18.69 19.87
N THR A 288 -1.82 17.76 20.06
CA THR A 288 -1.80 16.43 19.41
C THR A 288 -1.89 16.49 17.88
N HIS A 289 -2.55 17.54 17.36
CA HIS A 289 -2.80 17.73 15.93
C HIS A 289 -1.52 17.80 15.09
N ILE A 290 -0.43 18.36 15.62
CA ILE A 290 0.86 18.47 14.93
C ILE A 290 1.38 17.09 14.50
N PHE A 291 1.28 16.09 15.39
CA PHE A 291 1.76 14.74 15.10
C PHE A 291 0.88 14.00 14.11
N VAL A 292 -0.44 14.25 14.15
CA VAL A 292 -1.41 13.70 13.19
C VAL A 292 -1.19 14.29 11.79
N SER A 293 -0.95 15.60 11.67
CA SER A 293 -0.57 16.25 10.42
C SER A 293 0.75 15.68 9.89
N MET A 294 1.74 15.55 10.76
CA MET A 294 3.07 15.08 10.38
C MET A 294 3.08 13.62 9.90
N ILE A 295 2.39 12.70 10.59
CA ILE A 295 2.32 11.29 10.16
C ILE A 295 1.61 11.15 8.80
N SER A 296 0.62 11.99 8.51
CA SER A 296 -0.07 12.01 7.20
C SER A 296 0.88 12.34 6.05
N ILE A 297 1.77 13.32 6.26
CA ILE A 297 2.73 13.74 5.25
C ILE A 297 3.81 12.67 5.02
N TRP A 298 4.35 12.10 6.10
CA TRP A 298 5.33 11.02 5.99
C TRP A 298 4.71 9.77 5.35
N ASN A 299 3.42 9.51 5.59
CA ASN A 299 2.67 8.46 4.91
C ASN A 299 2.56 8.72 3.41
N PHE A 300 2.21 9.95 3.00
CA PHE A 300 2.21 10.34 1.60
C PHE A 300 3.58 10.11 0.94
N LEU A 301 4.64 10.65 1.54
CA LEU A 301 6.00 10.53 1.02
C LEU A 301 6.46 9.07 0.99
N GLY A 302 6.04 8.28 1.98
CA GLY A 302 6.26 6.83 2.01
C GLY A 302 5.59 6.10 0.84
N ARG A 303 4.35 6.46 0.48
CA ARG A 303 3.63 5.87 -0.67
C ARG A 303 4.30 6.21 -1.99
N VAL A 304 4.59 7.50 -2.21
CA VAL A 304 5.22 7.98 -3.45
C VAL A 304 6.64 7.45 -3.59
N GLY A 305 7.42 7.56 -2.51
CA GLY A 305 8.80 7.09 -2.43
C GLY A 305 8.89 5.57 -2.52
N GLY A 306 8.09 4.82 -1.76
CA GLY A 306 8.08 3.35 -1.80
C GLY A 306 7.71 2.78 -3.17
N GLY A 307 6.74 3.42 -3.86
CA GLY A 307 6.39 3.07 -5.23
C GLY A 307 7.55 3.29 -6.21
N TYR A 308 8.23 4.42 -6.10
CA TYR A 308 9.35 4.79 -6.97
C TYR A 308 10.63 3.97 -6.68
N PHE A 309 11.05 3.89 -5.42
CA PHE A 309 12.24 3.12 -5.01
C PHE A 309 12.09 1.63 -5.32
N SER A 310 10.89 1.05 -5.13
CA SER A 310 10.68 -0.36 -5.49
C SER A 310 10.76 -0.60 -7.00
N GLU A 311 10.43 0.39 -7.83
CA GLU A 311 10.59 0.32 -9.28
C GLU A 311 12.06 0.33 -9.71
N ILE A 312 12.87 1.19 -9.10
CA ILE A 312 14.33 1.24 -9.34
C ILE A 312 14.98 -0.10 -9.00
N ILE A 313 14.64 -0.67 -7.85
CA ILE A 313 15.20 -1.96 -7.41
C ILE A 313 14.86 -3.07 -8.42
N VAL A 314 13.63 -3.11 -8.89
CA VAL A 314 13.20 -4.13 -9.85
C VAL A 314 13.79 -3.90 -11.24
N ARG A 315 13.80 -2.66 -11.75
CA ARG A 315 14.27 -2.36 -13.11
C ARG A 315 15.77 -2.41 -13.27
N ASP A 316 16.52 -1.85 -12.31
CA ASP A 316 17.96 -1.70 -12.44
C ASP A 316 18.72 -2.92 -11.90
N HIS A 317 18.17 -3.59 -10.88
CA HIS A 317 18.83 -4.70 -10.19
C HIS A 317 18.12 -6.04 -10.37
N ALA A 318 16.98 -6.11 -11.07
CA ALA A 318 16.16 -7.32 -11.25
C ALA A 318 15.84 -8.04 -9.93
N TYR A 319 15.74 -7.27 -8.83
CA TYR A 319 15.61 -7.81 -7.48
C TYR A 319 14.16 -7.68 -6.97
N PRO A 320 13.62 -8.65 -6.20
CA PRO A 320 12.21 -8.65 -5.82
C PRO A 320 11.75 -7.42 -5.03
N ARG A 321 10.56 -6.87 -5.34
CA ARG A 321 9.95 -5.77 -4.58
C ARG A 321 9.84 -6.00 -3.07
N PRO A 322 9.58 -7.22 -2.56
CA PRO A 322 9.49 -7.45 -1.11
C PRO A 322 10.74 -7.06 -0.31
N VAL A 323 11.88 -6.83 -0.95
CA VAL A 323 13.09 -6.26 -0.31
C VAL A 323 12.82 -4.86 0.20
N SER A 324 12.21 -4.01 -0.62
CA SER A 324 11.81 -2.66 -0.21
C SER A 324 10.77 -2.69 0.92
N MET A 325 9.92 -3.73 0.96
CA MET A 325 8.99 -3.97 2.05
C MET A 325 9.73 -4.33 3.35
N ALA A 326 10.72 -5.23 3.28
CA ALA A 326 11.56 -5.58 4.43
C ALA A 326 12.31 -4.36 5.00
N VAL A 327 12.87 -3.51 4.12
CA VAL A 327 13.54 -2.27 4.52
C VAL A 327 12.55 -1.33 5.22
N ALA A 328 11.35 -1.13 4.67
CA ALA A 328 10.31 -0.31 5.30
C ALA A 328 9.92 -0.84 6.70
N GLN A 329 9.83 -2.16 6.86
CA GLN A 329 9.52 -2.80 8.15
C GLN A 329 10.63 -2.61 9.17
N LEU A 330 11.90 -2.70 8.77
CA LEU A 330 13.03 -2.42 9.66
C LEU A 330 13.07 -0.94 10.08
N VAL A 331 12.78 -0.02 9.15
CA VAL A 331 12.64 1.42 9.46
C VAL A 331 11.53 1.64 10.48
N MET A 332 10.39 0.95 10.34
CA MET A 332 9.31 1.02 11.32
C MET A 332 9.70 0.44 12.67
N ALA A 333 10.44 -0.67 12.72
CA ALA A 333 10.93 -1.25 13.97
C ALA A 333 11.76 -0.21 14.76
N VAL A 334 12.66 0.51 14.06
CA VAL A 334 13.41 1.61 14.67
C VAL A 334 12.47 2.69 15.20
N GLY A 335 11.47 3.11 14.41
CA GLY A 335 10.46 4.08 14.85
C GLY A 335 9.71 3.67 16.12
N HIS A 336 9.33 2.40 16.23
CA HIS A 336 8.71 1.84 17.43
C HIS A 336 9.65 1.86 18.64
N VAL A 337 10.94 1.57 18.46
CA VAL A 337 11.92 1.69 19.55
C VAL A 337 12.03 3.14 20.03
N PHE A 338 12.01 4.12 19.13
CA PHE A 338 11.98 5.54 19.53
C PHE A 338 10.76 5.86 20.40
N PHE A 339 9.56 5.41 20.01
CA PHE A 339 8.36 5.58 20.83
C PHE A 339 8.45 4.89 22.18
N ALA A 340 9.01 3.67 22.24
CA ALA A 340 9.22 2.97 23.49
C ALA A 340 10.12 3.78 24.43
N MET A 341 11.25 4.27 23.94
CA MET A 341 12.25 4.94 24.79
C MET A 341 11.79 6.31 25.31
N GLY A 342 10.84 6.97 24.64
CA GLY A 342 10.28 8.25 25.10
C GLY A 342 11.31 9.39 25.20
N TRP A 343 12.37 9.36 24.37
CA TRP A 343 13.41 10.40 24.36
C TRP A 343 12.88 11.78 23.95
N PRO A 344 13.59 12.88 24.29
CA PRO A 344 13.30 14.19 23.73
C PRO A 344 13.29 14.12 22.20
N GLY A 345 12.18 14.52 21.58
CA GLY A 345 12.02 14.45 20.12
C GLY A 345 11.62 13.07 19.56
N ALA A 346 11.41 12.05 20.41
CA ALA A 346 11.03 10.71 19.97
C ALA A 346 9.72 10.69 19.17
N MET A 347 8.75 11.54 19.53
CA MET A 347 7.50 11.68 18.76
C MET A 347 7.75 12.15 17.32
N TYR A 348 8.69 13.09 17.13
CA TYR A 348 9.00 13.61 15.80
C TYR A 348 9.68 12.57 14.91
N ILE A 349 10.68 11.88 15.46
CA ILE A 349 11.42 10.84 14.75
C ILE A 349 10.53 9.61 14.52
N GLY A 350 9.78 9.19 15.54
CA GLY A 350 8.91 8.02 15.50
C GLY A 350 7.81 8.15 14.44
N THR A 351 7.10 9.28 14.40
CA THR A 351 6.06 9.53 13.38
C THR A 351 6.64 9.64 11.97
N LEU A 352 7.87 10.15 11.81
CA LEU A 352 8.59 10.14 10.53
C LEU A 352 8.88 8.72 10.05
N LEU A 353 9.51 7.90 10.89
CA LEU A 353 9.91 6.54 10.50
C LEU A 353 8.70 5.64 10.28
N ILE A 354 7.70 5.71 11.16
CA ILE A 354 6.45 4.95 11.02
C ILE A 354 5.65 5.43 9.81
N GLY A 355 5.52 6.74 9.60
CA GLY A 355 4.79 7.28 8.45
C GLY A 355 5.40 6.86 7.12
N LEU A 356 6.72 7.02 6.95
CA LEU A 356 7.42 6.60 5.73
C LEU A 356 7.27 5.10 5.48
N GLY A 357 7.52 4.27 6.50
CA GLY A 357 7.45 2.82 6.38
C GLY A 357 6.03 2.31 6.12
N TYR A 358 5.04 2.79 6.87
CA TYR A 358 3.63 2.44 6.68
C TYR A 358 3.14 2.86 5.29
N GLY A 359 3.48 4.07 4.85
CA GLY A 359 3.17 4.55 3.50
C GLY A 359 3.74 3.65 2.41
N ALA A 360 5.01 3.24 2.54
CA ALA A 360 5.67 2.38 1.56
C ALA A 360 4.95 1.04 1.34
N HIS A 361 4.39 0.43 2.38
CA HIS A 361 3.61 -0.82 2.26
C HIS A 361 2.46 -0.68 1.25
N TRP A 362 1.73 0.44 1.30
CA TRP A 362 0.57 0.68 0.45
C TRP A 362 0.89 0.89 -1.02
N ALA A 363 2.15 1.20 -1.36
CA ALA A 363 2.61 1.28 -2.73
C ALA A 363 3.26 -0.03 -3.21
N ILE A 364 4.06 -0.67 -2.36
CA ILE A 364 4.85 -1.86 -2.71
C ILE A 364 3.98 -3.11 -2.85
N VAL A 365 3.05 -3.33 -1.90
CA VAL A 365 2.22 -4.55 -1.83
C VAL A 365 1.34 -4.73 -3.06
N PRO A 366 0.52 -3.75 -3.49
CA PRO A 366 -0.27 -3.88 -4.72
C PRO A 366 0.59 -4.12 -5.96
N ALA A 367 1.75 -3.46 -6.07
CA ALA A 367 2.68 -3.71 -7.17
C ALA A 367 3.21 -5.16 -7.14
N ALA A 368 3.70 -5.62 -5.99
CA ALA A 368 4.21 -6.99 -5.82
C ALA A 368 3.11 -8.06 -6.05
N ALA A 369 1.90 -7.84 -5.53
CA ALA A 369 0.78 -8.76 -5.72
C ALA A 369 0.36 -8.86 -7.19
N SER A 370 0.38 -7.74 -7.92
CA SER A 370 0.07 -7.72 -9.35
C SER A 370 1.10 -8.47 -10.20
N GLU A 371 2.36 -8.46 -9.77
CA GLU A 371 3.47 -9.14 -10.48
C GLU A 371 3.51 -10.62 -10.15
N LEU A 372 3.13 -11.03 -8.93
CA LEU A 372 3.17 -12.43 -8.51
C LEU A 372 1.92 -13.23 -8.91
N PHE A 373 0.74 -12.60 -8.89
CA PHE A 373 -0.56 -13.27 -9.08
C PHE A 373 -1.35 -12.82 -10.32
N GLY A 374 -0.78 -11.91 -11.12
CA GLY A 374 -1.39 -11.42 -12.35
C GLY A 374 -2.51 -10.39 -12.13
N LEU A 375 -3.17 -10.00 -13.22
CA LEU A 375 -4.10 -8.87 -13.28
C LEU A 375 -5.57 -9.29 -13.47
N LYS A 376 -5.84 -10.51 -13.92
CA LYS A 376 -7.20 -10.97 -14.27
C LYS A 376 -8.20 -10.96 -13.10
N LYS A 377 -7.75 -11.33 -11.90
CA LYS A 377 -8.57 -11.30 -10.66
C LYS A 377 -7.90 -10.46 -9.56
N PHE A 378 -7.09 -9.48 -9.97
CA PHE A 378 -6.30 -8.65 -9.06
C PHE A 378 -7.14 -7.91 -8.03
N GLY A 379 -8.30 -7.37 -8.42
CA GLY A 379 -9.16 -6.67 -7.46
C GLY A 379 -9.61 -7.56 -6.28
N ALA A 380 -9.94 -8.83 -6.53
CA ALA A 380 -10.32 -9.75 -5.46
C ALA A 380 -9.11 -10.13 -4.57
N LEU A 381 -7.96 -10.38 -5.20
CA LEU A 381 -6.72 -10.71 -4.49
C LEU A 381 -6.24 -9.56 -3.60
N TYR A 382 -6.24 -8.35 -4.15
CA TYR A 382 -5.83 -7.14 -3.47
C TYR A 382 -6.74 -6.84 -2.28
N ASN A 383 -8.06 -6.89 -2.46
CA ASN A 383 -8.98 -6.63 -1.35
C ASN A 383 -8.86 -7.67 -0.23
N PHE A 384 -8.61 -8.93 -0.56
CA PHE A 384 -8.30 -9.94 0.46
C PHE A 384 -7.01 -9.60 1.21
N LEU A 385 -5.95 -9.20 0.50
CA LEU A 385 -4.70 -8.76 1.15
C LEU A 385 -4.94 -7.55 2.07
N THR A 386 -5.77 -6.58 1.66
CA THR A 386 -6.05 -5.41 2.50
C THR A 386 -6.80 -5.73 3.80
N LEU A 387 -7.46 -6.90 3.90
CA LEU A 387 -8.10 -7.37 5.14
C LEU A 387 -7.10 -7.55 6.28
N ALA A 388 -5.81 -7.70 5.97
CA ALA A 388 -4.73 -7.73 6.95
C ALA A 388 -4.70 -6.47 7.85
N ASN A 389 -5.08 -5.29 7.33
CA ASN A 389 -5.03 -4.04 8.10
C ASN A 389 -6.15 -3.93 9.14
N PRO A 390 -7.45 -4.13 8.80
CA PRO A 390 -8.51 -4.20 9.80
C PRO A 390 -8.24 -5.30 10.84
N ALA A 391 -7.74 -6.46 10.42
CA ALA A 391 -7.34 -7.51 11.37
C ALA A 391 -6.21 -7.04 12.30
N GLY A 392 -5.19 -6.38 11.76
CA GLY A 392 -4.10 -5.77 12.52
C GLY A 392 -4.58 -4.72 13.51
N SER A 393 -5.39 -3.73 13.08
CA SER A 393 -5.93 -2.69 13.98
C SER A 393 -6.79 -3.30 15.08
N LEU A 394 -7.70 -4.24 14.78
CA LEU A 394 -8.53 -4.87 15.79
C LEU A 394 -7.70 -5.59 16.87
N VAL A 395 -6.67 -6.34 16.49
CA VAL A 395 -5.86 -7.11 17.43
C VAL A 395 -4.81 -6.22 18.12
N PHE A 396 -4.07 -5.41 17.37
CA PHE A 396 -2.93 -4.68 17.89
C PHE A 396 -3.34 -3.37 18.56
N SER A 397 -4.27 -2.62 17.97
CA SER A 397 -4.80 -1.39 18.57
C SER A 397 -5.86 -1.72 19.62
N GLY A 398 -6.93 -2.41 19.20
CA GLY A 398 -8.10 -2.62 20.05
C GLY A 398 -7.91 -3.60 21.21
N VAL A 399 -7.01 -4.58 21.10
CA VAL A 399 -6.76 -5.55 22.18
C VAL A 399 -5.44 -5.27 22.88
N ILE A 400 -4.32 -5.25 22.15
CA ILE A 400 -2.99 -5.13 22.78
C ILE A 400 -2.77 -3.72 23.32
N ALA A 401 -2.85 -2.68 22.49
CA ALA A 401 -2.52 -1.32 22.88
C ALA A 401 -3.48 -0.79 23.95
N SER A 402 -4.79 -0.93 23.75
CA SER A 402 -5.79 -0.48 24.72
C SER A 402 -5.65 -1.21 26.06
N SER A 403 -5.51 -2.54 26.08
CA SER A 403 -5.37 -3.29 27.34
C SER A 403 -4.12 -2.92 28.14
N ILE A 404 -2.99 -2.65 27.45
CA ILE A 404 -1.74 -2.23 28.11
C ILE A 404 -1.90 -0.82 28.67
N TYR A 405 -2.49 0.10 27.89
CA TYR A 405 -2.72 1.47 28.32
C TYR A 405 -3.64 1.52 29.56
N ASP A 406 -4.76 0.81 29.52
CA ASP A 406 -5.73 0.77 30.62
C ASP A 406 -5.10 0.17 31.89
N HIS A 407 -4.29 -0.90 31.76
CA HIS A 407 -3.60 -1.50 32.88
C HIS A 407 -2.61 -0.55 33.56
N GLU A 408 -1.83 0.21 32.79
CA GLU A 408 -0.91 1.20 33.35
C GLU A 408 -1.66 2.42 33.91
N ALA A 409 -2.78 2.82 33.30
CA ALA A 409 -3.65 3.89 33.81
C ALA A 409 -4.24 3.53 35.19
N GLU A 410 -4.78 2.31 35.35
CA GLU A 410 -5.30 1.80 36.62
C GLU A 410 -4.23 1.75 37.71
N LYS A 411 -3.04 1.29 37.35
CA LYS A 411 -1.90 1.21 38.27
C LYS A 411 -1.48 2.60 38.78
N GLN A 412 -1.44 3.60 37.89
CA GLN A 412 -1.14 4.98 38.27
C GLN A 412 -2.24 5.58 39.15
N ALA A 413 -3.51 5.34 38.81
CA ALA A 413 -4.66 5.80 39.61
C ALA A 413 -4.65 5.22 41.03
N HIS A 414 -4.37 3.93 41.19
CA HIS A 414 -4.25 3.30 42.50
C HIS A 414 -3.12 3.89 43.34
N GLN A 415 -1.96 4.16 42.73
CA GLN A 415 -0.83 4.73 43.43
C GLN A 415 -1.10 6.17 43.88
N HIS A 416 -1.80 6.95 43.05
CA HIS A 416 -2.23 8.31 43.39
C HIS A 416 -3.25 8.33 44.53
N HIS A 417 -4.21 7.39 44.54
CA HIS A 417 -5.16 7.22 45.65
C HIS A 417 -4.49 6.87 46.98
N ILE A 418 -3.50 5.97 46.98
CA ILE A 418 -2.75 5.60 48.19
C ILE A 418 -1.95 6.81 48.72
N GLN A 419 -1.36 7.60 47.83
CA GLN A 419 -0.60 8.80 48.20
C GLN A 419 -1.48 9.91 48.77
N LEU A 420 -2.67 10.13 48.19
CA LEU A 420 -3.67 11.06 48.72
C LEU A 420 -4.21 10.64 50.09
N GLN A 421 -4.45 9.33 50.29
CA GLN A 421 -4.91 8.77 51.56
C GLN A 421 -3.85 8.88 52.67
N MET A 422 -2.56 8.76 52.32
CA MET A 422 -1.43 9.05 53.21
C MET A 422 -1.27 10.55 53.54
N SER A 423 -1.64 11.45 52.62
CA SER A 423 -1.55 12.90 52.82
C SER A 423 -2.68 13.50 53.68
N GLY A 424 -3.62 12.68 54.17
CA GLY A 424 -4.68 13.09 55.11
C GLY A 424 -5.80 13.94 54.50
N LEU A 425 -5.85 14.07 53.18
CA LEU A 425 -6.81 14.91 52.46
C LEU A 425 -8.15 14.17 52.28
N LEU A 426 -8.94 14.12 53.35
CA LEU A 426 -10.26 13.45 53.43
C LEU A 426 -11.33 14.00 52.47
N PHE A 427 -11.08 15.10 51.76
CA PHE A 427 -12.07 15.78 50.91
C PHE A 427 -12.05 15.38 49.41
N SER A 428 -11.13 14.53 48.97
CA SER A 428 -11.06 14.15 47.54
C SER A 428 -12.15 13.17 47.08
N GLY A 429 -12.86 12.51 48.01
CA GLY A 429 -13.88 11.51 47.68
C GLY A 429 -15.18 12.09 47.08
N LEU A 430 -15.35 13.40 47.09
CA LEU A 430 -16.56 14.09 46.59
C LEU A 430 -16.44 14.66 45.17
N TYR A 431 -15.24 14.63 44.56
CA TYR A 431 -14.96 15.30 43.28
C TYR A 431 -14.41 14.40 42.16
N GLY A 432 -14.31 13.08 42.37
CA GLY A 432 -13.58 12.18 41.46
C GLY A 432 -14.41 11.18 40.66
N GLN A 433 -15.70 11.42 40.43
CA GLN A 433 -16.58 10.38 39.87
C GLN A 433 -16.65 10.30 38.34
N ASP A 434 -15.95 11.16 37.58
CA ASP A 434 -15.96 11.12 36.11
C ASP A 434 -14.62 11.55 35.46
N GLU A 435 -13.47 11.44 36.16
CA GLU A 435 -12.19 11.61 35.46
C GLU A 435 -11.82 10.31 34.73
N VAL A 436 -11.84 10.38 33.40
CA VAL A 436 -11.37 9.33 32.51
C VAL A 436 -9.96 8.91 32.95
N LEU A 437 -9.75 7.61 33.21
CA LEU A 437 -8.42 7.10 33.55
C LEU A 437 -7.43 7.49 32.45
N LYS A 438 -6.46 8.31 32.82
CA LYS A 438 -5.37 8.74 31.94
C LYS A 438 -4.07 8.12 32.42
N CYS A 439 -3.27 7.66 31.48
CA CYS A 439 -1.93 7.18 31.74
C CYS A 439 -0.93 8.28 31.33
N GLU A 440 -0.01 8.60 32.23
CA GLU A 440 1.07 9.56 31.98
C GLU A 440 2.44 8.87 31.86
N GLY A 441 3.28 9.43 31.00
CA GLY A 441 4.63 8.99 30.71
C GLY A 441 4.77 8.04 29.52
N SER A 442 6.01 7.70 29.18
CA SER A 442 6.35 6.76 28.11
C SER A 442 5.98 5.31 28.46
N VAL A 443 5.79 5.01 29.75
CA VAL A 443 5.44 3.67 30.27
C VAL A 443 4.14 3.17 29.64
N CYS A 444 3.18 4.06 29.38
CA CYS A 444 1.86 3.74 28.82
C CYS A 444 1.92 3.00 27.48
N PHE A 445 2.93 3.30 26.66
CA PHE A 445 3.11 2.70 25.34
C PHE A 445 4.45 1.98 25.18
N PHE A 446 5.26 1.87 26.23
CA PHE A 446 6.56 1.22 26.19
C PHE A 446 6.45 -0.23 25.72
N LEU A 447 5.62 -1.03 26.42
CA LEU A 447 5.45 -2.45 26.12
C LEU A 447 4.79 -2.66 24.76
N THR A 448 3.74 -1.89 24.47
CA THR A 448 3.06 -1.90 23.17
C THR A 448 4.04 -1.65 22.03
N SER A 449 4.85 -0.59 22.14
CA SER A 449 5.82 -0.22 21.10
C SER A 449 6.93 -1.28 20.94
N MET A 450 7.39 -1.90 22.03
CA MET A 450 8.36 -3.00 21.94
C MET A 450 7.78 -4.25 21.26
N ILE A 451 6.53 -4.61 21.57
CA ILE A 451 5.83 -5.72 20.89
C ILE A 451 5.69 -5.41 19.39
N MET A 452 5.26 -4.20 19.05
CA MET A 452 5.12 -3.76 17.65
C MET A 452 6.46 -3.76 16.89
N SER A 453 7.55 -3.34 17.54
CA SER A 453 8.90 -3.46 16.98
C SER A 453 9.26 -4.93 16.69
N GLY A 454 8.95 -5.84 17.62
CA GLY A 454 9.14 -7.28 17.41
C GLY A 454 8.35 -7.81 16.21
N PHE A 455 7.09 -7.40 16.06
CA PHE A 455 6.27 -7.76 14.90
C PHE A 455 6.83 -7.22 13.58
N CYS A 456 7.36 -5.99 13.57
CA CYS A 456 8.06 -5.45 12.40
C CYS A 456 9.29 -6.28 12.00
N VAL A 457 10.08 -6.74 12.97
CA VAL A 457 11.24 -7.61 12.70
C VAL A 457 10.80 -8.96 12.13
N ILE A 458 9.77 -9.58 12.71
CA ILE A 458 9.20 -10.84 12.18
C ILE A 458 8.66 -10.63 10.75
N ALA A 459 7.97 -9.51 10.50
CA ALA A 459 7.48 -9.14 9.19
C ALA A 459 8.64 -9.03 8.17
N ALA A 460 9.74 -8.38 8.56
CA ALA A 460 10.94 -8.27 7.72
C ALA A 460 11.54 -9.64 7.39
N VAL A 461 11.57 -10.58 8.35
CA VAL A 461 12.01 -11.96 8.09
C VAL A 461 11.08 -12.66 7.11
N LEU A 462 9.75 -12.56 7.26
CA LEU A 462 8.78 -13.12 6.32
C LEU A 462 8.93 -12.52 4.91
N SER A 463 9.17 -11.22 4.82
CA SER A 463 9.47 -10.53 3.57
C SER A 463 10.75 -11.08 2.93
N MET A 464 11.82 -11.28 3.69
CA MET A 464 13.06 -11.86 3.17
C MET A 464 12.90 -13.31 2.71
N ILE A 465 12.08 -14.12 3.38
CA ILE A 465 11.72 -15.46 2.92
C ILE A 465 11.00 -15.37 1.56
N LEU A 466 10.08 -14.42 1.41
CA LEU A 466 9.41 -14.18 0.13
C LEU A 466 10.39 -13.74 -0.97
N VAL A 467 11.36 -12.88 -0.65
CA VAL A 467 12.44 -12.48 -1.58
C VAL A 467 13.20 -13.71 -2.06
N TYR A 468 13.65 -14.57 -1.14
CA TYR A 468 14.36 -15.79 -1.49
C TYR A 468 13.55 -16.66 -2.45
N ARG A 469 12.26 -16.83 -2.18
CA ARG A 469 11.37 -17.65 -3.00
C ARG A 469 11.05 -17.04 -4.36
N THR A 470 11.02 -15.71 -4.49
CA THR A 470 10.57 -15.01 -5.70
C THR A 470 11.71 -14.48 -6.56
N LYS A 471 12.96 -14.57 -6.09
CA LYS A 471 14.16 -14.10 -6.81
C LYS A 471 14.24 -14.58 -8.27
N ILE A 472 13.97 -15.85 -8.52
CA ILE A 472 14.01 -16.44 -9.87
C ILE A 472 12.94 -15.83 -10.78
N VAL A 473 11.73 -15.62 -10.24
CA VAL A 473 10.61 -15.03 -11.00
C VAL A 473 10.95 -13.60 -11.42
N TYR A 474 11.48 -12.79 -10.52
CA TYR A 474 11.88 -11.41 -10.85
C TYR A 474 13.07 -11.37 -11.80
N ALA A 475 14.03 -12.30 -11.67
CA ALA A 475 15.11 -12.44 -12.63
C ALA A 475 14.60 -12.81 -14.03
N ASN A 476 13.56 -13.63 -14.16
CA ASN A 476 12.96 -13.97 -15.45
C ASN A 476 12.11 -12.81 -16.02
N LEU A 477 11.42 -12.04 -15.17
CA LEU A 477 10.58 -10.91 -15.59
C LEU A 477 11.38 -9.67 -15.99
N TYR A 478 12.48 -9.39 -15.30
CA TYR A 478 13.25 -8.13 -15.42
C TYR A 478 14.73 -8.33 -15.76
N GLY A 479 15.22 -9.58 -15.81
CA GLY A 479 16.59 -9.87 -16.18
C GLY A 479 16.89 -9.41 -17.61
N LYS A 480 17.96 -8.63 -17.77
CA LYS A 480 18.49 -8.32 -19.09
C LYS A 480 19.05 -9.61 -19.69
N SER A 481 18.59 -9.99 -20.88
CA SER A 481 19.26 -11.03 -21.66
C SER A 481 20.71 -10.57 -21.85
N ARG A 482 21.67 -11.28 -21.24
CA ARG A 482 23.10 -11.04 -21.49
C ARG A 482 23.37 -11.46 -22.93
N THR A 483 23.28 -10.50 -23.85
CA THR A 483 23.88 -10.58 -25.19
C THR A 483 25.39 -10.53 -25.09
#